data_AF-A0A4Y3L3R6-F1
#
_entry.id   AF-A0A4Y3L3R6-F1
#
_cell.length_a   1.000
_cell.length_b   1.000
_cell.length_c   1.000
_cell.angle_alpha   90.00
_cell.angle_beta   90.00
_cell.angle_gamma   90.00
#
_symmetry.space_group_name_H-M   'P 1'
#
loop_
_entity.id
_entity.type
_entity.pdbx_description
1 polymer ?
#
loop_
_entity_poly.entity_id
_entity_poly.type
_entity_poly.pdbx_seq_one_letter_code
_entity_poly.pdbx_strand_id
1 'polypeptide(L)'
;MRPGIDDDEATATVISATLGEFGVSDVAGDGLLFVNVPRSFVVGSLPVALEPDRVVLEVLERVPADEEVLAGVRALREQGFAIALDDYVPGDHRAPLLELCDYVKVDIEDLGDRLADFAAELREQWPDVTLIAERVETEADLEAAHAAGFDLFQGWFFRRPVVLTRPALAHHALVAGRLLIRLGDPQVSFRVVARLTAADPSIALKVLRVVNSAAGAGRPVRNLHQALVLLGRERFRAMLILEILVTAGHHDDELPLRSLARTRAAELLAPGAPLEASTEELVRIVSELLRVPVSELDPALHRARPSAEALGACDVLAAYLQAVDVDTTPAIGAPFTALDVSHAYLTGVKEARALLATVFSPVERPDGWDD
;
A
#
# COMPACT_ATOMS: atom_id res chain seq x y z
N MET A 1 8.98 14.09 -13.08
CA MET A 1 9.45 12.71 -13.35
C MET A 1 10.24 12.17 -12.15
N ARG A 2 9.85 11.02 -11.57
CA ARG A 2 10.74 10.27 -10.67
C ARG A 2 11.42 9.17 -11.51
N PRO A 3 12.76 9.10 -11.60
CA PRO A 3 13.42 8.03 -12.34
C PRO A 3 13.20 6.69 -11.65
N GLY A 4 12.74 5.68 -12.40
CA GLY A 4 12.78 4.27 -11.96
C GLY A 4 11.46 3.56 -11.62
N ILE A 5 10.30 4.10 -12.01
CA ILE A 5 9.01 3.41 -11.88
C ILE A 5 8.61 2.85 -13.26
N ASP A 6 8.30 1.56 -13.33
CA ASP A 6 7.71 0.92 -14.51
C ASP A 6 6.26 1.41 -14.68
N ASP A 7 5.91 1.89 -15.87
CA ASP A 7 4.57 2.44 -16.13
C ASP A 7 3.47 1.40 -15.93
N ASP A 8 3.77 0.14 -16.26
CA ASP A 8 2.85 -0.96 -16.03
C ASP A 8 2.59 -1.14 -14.53
N GLU A 9 3.64 -1.01 -13.71
CA GLU A 9 3.56 -1.08 -12.25
C GLU A 9 2.82 0.13 -11.66
N ALA A 10 3.05 1.33 -12.21
CA ALA A 10 2.35 2.55 -11.80
C ALA A 10 0.85 2.45 -12.07
N THR A 11 0.45 2.07 -13.29
CA THR A 11 -0.96 1.92 -13.67
C THR A 11 -1.62 0.78 -12.90
N ALA A 12 -0.95 -0.36 -12.74
CA ALA A 12 -1.45 -1.47 -11.92
C ALA A 12 -1.64 -1.06 -10.46
N THR A 13 -0.74 -0.25 -9.91
CA THR A 13 -0.86 0.29 -8.55
C THR A 13 -2.08 1.20 -8.43
N VAL A 14 -2.32 2.08 -9.40
CA VAL A 14 -3.51 2.95 -9.41
C VAL A 14 -4.79 2.12 -9.52
N ILE A 15 -4.87 1.16 -10.44
CA ILE A 15 -6.05 0.30 -10.61
C ILE A 15 -6.30 -0.54 -9.35
N SER A 16 -5.25 -1.14 -8.78
CA SER A 16 -5.35 -1.90 -7.53
C SER A 16 -5.81 -1.01 -6.37
N ALA A 17 -5.30 0.22 -6.29
CA ALA A 17 -5.74 1.20 -5.30
C ALA A 17 -7.21 1.60 -5.51
N THR A 18 -7.66 1.81 -6.75
CA THR A 18 -9.06 2.18 -7.04
C THR A 18 -10.06 1.01 -6.93
N LEU A 19 -9.60 -0.24 -6.92
CA LEU A 19 -10.48 -1.40 -6.71
C LEU A 19 -10.47 -1.93 -5.28
N GLY A 20 -9.31 -1.85 -4.63
CA GLY A 20 -9.10 -2.39 -3.29
C GLY A 20 -9.15 -1.33 -2.19
N GLU A 21 -8.74 -0.09 -2.48
CA GLU A 21 -8.38 0.90 -1.47
C GLU A 21 -9.23 2.17 -1.44
N PHE A 22 -9.67 2.65 -2.59
CA PHE A 22 -10.46 3.87 -2.80
C PHE A 22 -11.55 3.58 -3.83
N GLY A 23 -12.79 4.03 -3.66
CA GLY A 23 -13.71 4.11 -4.78
C GLY A 23 -13.32 5.25 -5.73
N VAL A 24 -13.80 5.24 -6.98
CA VAL A 24 -13.61 6.38 -7.92
C VAL A 24 -14.09 7.69 -7.29
N SER A 25 -15.16 7.65 -6.51
CA SER A 25 -15.68 8.81 -5.77
C SER A 25 -14.77 9.31 -4.65
N ASP A 26 -13.94 8.45 -4.04
CA ASP A 26 -13.03 8.85 -2.98
C ASP A 26 -11.81 9.59 -3.52
N VAL A 27 -11.43 9.30 -4.77
CA VAL A 27 -10.29 9.92 -5.47
C VAL A 27 -10.71 11.19 -6.20
N ALA A 28 -11.82 11.12 -6.95
CA ALA A 28 -12.25 12.18 -7.86
C ALA A 28 -13.49 12.95 -7.35
N GLY A 29 -14.05 12.62 -6.18
CA GLY A 29 -15.26 13.27 -5.65
C GLY A 29 -16.47 12.97 -6.53
N ASP A 30 -17.02 14.00 -7.17
CA ASP A 30 -18.06 13.89 -8.21
C ASP A 30 -17.50 14.06 -9.64
N GLY A 31 -16.19 14.29 -9.78
CA GLY A 31 -15.50 14.51 -11.07
C GLY A 31 -15.08 13.24 -11.79
N LEU A 32 -14.39 13.38 -12.92
CA LEU A 32 -13.82 12.27 -13.67
C LEU A 32 -12.46 11.88 -13.10
N LEU A 33 -12.14 10.57 -13.13
CA LEU A 33 -10.83 10.04 -12.79
C LEU A 33 -10.04 9.74 -14.06
N PHE A 34 -8.96 10.48 -14.28
CA PHE A 34 -8.05 10.24 -15.39
C PHE A 34 -6.94 9.27 -14.95
N VAL A 35 -6.70 8.23 -15.74
CA VAL A 35 -5.74 7.16 -15.43
C VAL A 35 -4.81 6.93 -16.61
N ASN A 36 -3.52 7.15 -16.39
CA ASN A 36 -2.48 6.88 -17.38
C ASN A 36 -2.42 5.37 -17.68
N VAL A 37 -2.47 5.02 -18.97
CA VAL A 37 -2.42 3.64 -19.45
C VAL A 37 -1.27 3.44 -20.45
N PRO A 38 -0.27 2.60 -20.11
CA PRO A 38 0.75 2.19 -21.07
C PRO A 38 0.20 1.15 -22.05
N ARG A 39 0.98 0.86 -23.09
CA ARG A 39 0.57 -0.02 -24.19
C ARG A 39 0.00 -1.36 -23.71
N SER A 40 0.59 -1.97 -22.69
CA SER A 40 0.20 -3.27 -22.14
C SER A 40 -1.29 -3.34 -21.75
N PHE A 41 -1.84 -2.27 -21.18
CA PHE A 41 -3.26 -2.13 -20.83
C PHE A 41 -4.10 -1.80 -22.07
N VAL A 42 -3.61 -0.96 -22.97
CA VAL A 42 -4.32 -0.58 -24.20
C VAL A 42 -4.57 -1.80 -25.10
N VAL A 43 -3.56 -2.64 -25.31
CA VAL A 43 -3.67 -3.83 -26.18
C VAL A 43 -4.26 -5.05 -25.46
N GLY A 44 -4.66 -4.92 -24.19
CA GLY A 44 -5.31 -5.99 -23.43
C GLY A 44 -4.37 -7.09 -22.92
N SER A 45 -3.05 -6.87 -22.87
CA SER A 45 -2.12 -7.78 -22.19
C SER A 45 -2.31 -7.78 -20.66
N LEU A 46 -2.74 -6.64 -20.11
CA LEU A 46 -3.16 -6.46 -18.73
C LEU A 46 -4.60 -5.93 -18.69
N PRO A 47 -5.45 -6.41 -17.76
CA PRO A 47 -6.84 -6.00 -17.70
C PRO A 47 -7.00 -4.60 -17.08
N VAL A 48 -7.87 -3.78 -17.68
CA VAL A 48 -8.37 -2.53 -17.07
C VAL A 48 -9.62 -2.86 -16.26
N ALA A 49 -9.44 -3.23 -15.00
CA ALA A 49 -10.53 -3.69 -14.14
C ALA A 49 -11.29 -2.53 -13.45
N LEU A 50 -11.55 -1.42 -14.12
CA LEU A 50 -12.23 -0.24 -13.57
C LEU A 50 -13.67 -0.12 -14.10
N GLU A 51 -14.54 0.61 -13.38
CA GLU A 51 -15.87 0.95 -13.88
C GLU A 51 -15.79 2.13 -14.87
N PRO A 52 -16.36 2.00 -16.08
CA PRO A 52 -16.14 2.95 -17.18
C PRO A 52 -16.81 4.33 -16.97
N ASP A 53 -17.95 4.39 -16.26
CA ASP A 53 -18.83 5.56 -16.19
C ASP A 53 -18.16 6.86 -15.74
N ARG A 54 -17.02 6.78 -15.04
CA ARG A 54 -16.31 7.95 -14.47
C ARG A 54 -14.80 7.90 -14.67
N VAL A 55 -14.32 7.02 -15.55
CA VAL A 55 -12.89 6.82 -15.78
C VAL A 55 -12.53 7.21 -17.21
N VAL A 56 -11.51 8.05 -17.32
CA VAL A 56 -10.88 8.43 -18.60
C VAL A 56 -9.50 7.78 -18.65
N LEU A 57 -9.23 7.04 -19.72
CA LEU A 57 -7.93 6.36 -19.90
C LEU A 57 -7.00 7.25 -20.73
N GLU A 58 -5.87 7.65 -20.17
CA GLU A 58 -4.88 8.50 -20.83
C GLU A 58 -3.81 7.68 -21.54
N VAL A 59 -3.80 7.69 -22.87
CA VAL A 59 -2.78 7.03 -23.69
C VAL A 59 -1.52 7.89 -23.69
N LEU A 60 -0.45 7.32 -23.14
CA LEU A 60 0.84 7.99 -22.96
C LEU A 60 1.55 8.32 -24.28
N GLU A 61 2.38 9.37 -24.29
CA GLU A 61 3.16 9.86 -25.45
C GLU A 61 3.99 8.78 -26.16
N ARG A 62 4.59 7.89 -25.37
CA ARG A 62 5.46 6.81 -25.87
C ARG A 62 4.71 5.65 -26.51
N VAL A 63 3.39 5.60 -26.42
CA VAL A 63 2.59 4.51 -27.02
C VAL A 63 2.47 4.78 -28.53
N PRO A 64 2.91 3.86 -29.40
CA PRO A 64 2.79 4.04 -30.84
C PRO A 64 1.34 3.80 -31.29
N ALA A 65 0.86 4.53 -32.28
CA ALA A 65 -0.46 4.32 -32.89
C ALA A 65 -0.40 3.29 -34.02
N ASP A 66 -0.01 2.07 -33.69
CA ASP A 66 -0.10 0.93 -34.60
C ASP A 66 -1.48 0.25 -34.56
N GLU A 67 -1.69 -0.73 -35.44
CA GLU A 67 -2.96 -1.44 -35.59
C GLU A 67 -3.43 -2.12 -34.28
N GLU A 68 -2.51 -2.64 -33.46
CA GLU A 68 -2.87 -3.26 -32.18
C GLU A 68 -3.39 -2.23 -31.18
N VAL A 69 -2.74 -1.06 -31.10
CA VAL A 69 -3.18 0.03 -30.23
C VAL A 69 -4.51 0.62 -30.72
N LEU A 70 -4.67 0.84 -32.02
CA LEU A 70 -5.94 1.27 -32.61
C LEU A 70 -7.08 0.29 -32.30
N ALA A 71 -6.85 -1.01 -32.43
CA ALA A 71 -7.82 -2.03 -32.06
C ALA A 71 -8.12 -2.04 -30.56
N GLY A 72 -7.08 -1.91 -29.73
CA GLY A 72 -7.19 -1.85 -28.27
C GLY A 72 -8.01 -0.66 -27.77
N VAL A 73 -7.74 0.54 -28.30
CA VAL A 73 -8.50 1.75 -27.97
C VAL A 73 -9.97 1.61 -28.38
N ARG A 74 -10.27 1.04 -29.56
CA ARG A 74 -11.65 0.75 -29.96
C ARG A 74 -12.35 -0.20 -28.99
N ALA A 75 -11.67 -1.28 -28.59
CA ALA A 75 -12.21 -2.24 -27.64
C ALA A 75 -12.46 -1.63 -26.24
N LEU A 76 -11.61 -0.71 -25.79
CA LEU A 76 -11.82 0.02 -24.53
C LEU A 76 -13.00 1.00 -24.61
N ARG A 77 -13.17 1.68 -25.76
CA ARG A 77 -14.37 2.49 -26.00
C ARG A 77 -15.65 1.66 -26.03
N GLU A 78 -15.62 0.47 -26.65
CA GLU A 78 -16.76 -0.46 -26.67
C GLU A 78 -17.14 -0.94 -25.25
N GLN A 79 -16.18 -0.97 -24.33
CA GLN A 79 -16.41 -1.24 -22.91
C GLN A 79 -16.96 -0.03 -22.14
N GLY A 80 -17.05 1.14 -22.77
CA GLY A 80 -17.64 2.36 -22.22
C GLY A 80 -16.64 3.38 -21.67
N PHE A 81 -15.33 3.12 -21.74
CA PHE A 81 -14.32 4.07 -21.27
C PHE A 81 -14.22 5.28 -22.21
N ALA A 82 -14.05 6.46 -21.61
CA ALA A 82 -13.60 7.64 -22.33
C ALA A 82 -12.07 7.58 -22.50
N ILE A 83 -11.57 8.16 -23.59
CA ILE A 83 -10.15 8.09 -23.96
C ILE A 83 -9.55 9.49 -24.05
N ALA A 84 -8.34 9.65 -23.52
CA ALA A 84 -7.54 10.87 -23.62
C ALA A 84 -6.17 10.58 -24.26
N LEU A 85 -5.60 11.57 -24.95
CA LEU A 85 -4.17 11.59 -25.28
C LEU A 85 -3.43 12.50 -24.31
N ASP A 86 -2.38 11.96 -23.68
CA ASP A 86 -1.51 12.68 -22.73
C ASP A 86 -0.35 13.36 -23.46
N ASP A 87 0.06 14.56 -23.03
CA ASP A 87 1.18 15.34 -23.61
C ASP A 87 1.14 15.38 -25.16
N TYR A 88 0.02 15.79 -25.77
CA TYR A 88 -0.14 15.81 -27.23
C TYR A 88 0.53 17.04 -27.87
N VAL A 89 1.33 16.81 -28.91
CA VAL A 89 2.16 17.86 -29.54
C VAL A 89 1.90 18.00 -31.05
N PRO A 90 2.33 19.11 -31.69
CA PRO A 90 2.25 19.25 -33.14
C PRO A 90 3.04 18.14 -33.87
N GLY A 91 2.36 17.41 -34.76
CA GLY A 91 2.96 16.32 -35.54
C GLY A 91 3.09 15.00 -34.76
N ASP A 92 2.36 14.82 -33.66
CA ASP A 92 2.34 13.60 -32.87
C ASP A 92 2.01 12.36 -33.71
N HIS A 93 2.76 11.27 -33.51
CA HIS A 93 2.51 10.00 -34.21
C HIS A 93 1.18 9.34 -33.83
N ARG A 94 0.54 9.80 -32.74
CA ARG A 94 -0.77 9.34 -32.27
C ARG A 94 -1.94 10.07 -32.93
N ALA A 95 -1.72 10.96 -33.90
CA ALA A 95 -2.81 11.60 -34.65
C ALA A 95 -3.92 10.64 -35.13
N PRO A 96 -3.65 9.39 -35.57
CA PRO A 96 -4.70 8.44 -35.94
C PRO A 96 -5.65 8.04 -34.80
N LEU A 97 -5.25 8.24 -33.53
CA LEU A 97 -6.08 7.96 -32.37
C LEU A 97 -7.07 9.09 -32.05
N LEU A 98 -6.89 10.29 -32.62
CA LEU A 98 -7.73 11.46 -32.32
C LEU A 98 -9.21 11.22 -32.65
N GLU A 99 -9.52 10.48 -33.70
CA GLU A 99 -10.90 10.08 -34.05
C GLU A 99 -11.56 9.19 -32.99
N LEU A 100 -10.76 8.61 -32.09
CA LEU A 100 -11.19 7.72 -31.01
C LEU A 100 -11.02 8.37 -29.64
N CYS A 101 -10.68 9.66 -29.55
CA CYS A 101 -10.46 10.33 -28.27
C CYS A 101 -11.61 11.27 -27.93
N ASP A 102 -11.89 11.40 -26.64
CA ASP A 102 -12.84 12.36 -26.09
C ASP A 102 -12.10 13.60 -25.55
N TYR A 103 -10.86 13.40 -25.10
CA TYR A 103 -10.00 14.45 -24.54
C TYR A 103 -8.62 14.48 -25.19
N VAL A 104 -8.05 15.67 -25.32
CA VAL A 104 -6.64 15.85 -25.71
C VAL A 104 -5.99 16.82 -24.74
N LYS A 105 -4.92 16.36 -24.09
CA LYS A 105 -4.16 17.13 -23.11
C LYS A 105 -2.95 17.74 -23.80
N VAL A 106 -2.77 19.04 -23.62
CA VAL A 106 -1.70 19.81 -24.27
C VAL A 106 -0.97 20.62 -23.21
N ASP A 107 0.33 20.42 -23.14
CA ASP A 107 1.21 21.23 -22.31
C ASP A 107 1.38 22.62 -22.95
N ILE A 108 0.93 23.66 -22.24
CA ILE A 108 0.98 25.03 -22.74
C ILE A 108 2.41 25.60 -22.74
N GLU A 109 3.30 25.08 -21.88
CA GLU A 109 4.69 25.52 -21.80
C GLU A 109 5.46 25.13 -23.07
N ASP A 110 5.13 23.97 -23.66
CA ASP A 110 5.80 23.44 -24.85
C ASP A 110 5.44 24.23 -26.12
N LEU A 111 4.31 24.94 -26.11
CA LEU A 111 3.80 25.67 -27.27
C LEU A 111 4.10 27.17 -27.25
N GLY A 112 4.06 27.80 -26.07
CA GLY A 112 4.24 29.25 -25.93
C GLY A 112 3.37 30.04 -26.91
N ASP A 113 3.98 30.86 -27.77
CA ASP A 113 3.29 31.72 -28.74
C ASP A 113 2.43 30.95 -29.76
N ARG A 114 2.68 29.65 -29.97
CA ARG A 114 1.92 28.82 -30.93
C ARG A 114 0.65 28.20 -30.37
N LEU A 115 0.34 28.45 -29.09
CA LEU A 115 -0.77 27.81 -28.39
C LEU A 115 -2.11 28.02 -29.10
N ALA A 116 -2.41 29.26 -29.50
CA ALA A 116 -3.68 29.63 -30.12
C ALA A 116 -3.85 29.01 -31.52
N ASP A 117 -2.80 29.04 -32.35
CA ASP A 117 -2.83 28.46 -33.69
C ASP A 117 -3.03 26.93 -33.61
N PHE A 118 -2.31 26.27 -32.70
CA PHE A 118 -2.42 24.82 -32.53
C PHE A 118 -3.79 24.39 -32.00
N ALA A 119 -4.34 25.11 -31.02
CA ALA A 119 -5.69 24.84 -30.52
C ALA A 119 -6.75 25.02 -31.62
N ALA A 120 -6.60 26.05 -32.47
CA ALA A 120 -7.49 26.27 -33.60
C ALA A 120 -7.41 25.15 -34.64
N GLU A 121 -6.21 24.67 -34.97
CA GLU A 121 -5.99 23.54 -35.88
C GLU A 121 -6.66 22.24 -35.36
N LEU A 122 -6.48 21.95 -34.07
CA LEU A 122 -7.10 20.79 -33.42
C LEU A 122 -8.64 20.90 -33.45
N ARG A 123 -9.17 22.09 -33.15
CA ARG A 123 -10.62 22.31 -33.12
C ARG A 123 -11.25 22.23 -34.51
N GLU A 124 -10.56 22.72 -35.54
CA GLU A 124 -11.06 22.66 -36.91
C GLU A 124 -11.17 21.22 -37.41
N GLN A 125 -10.19 20.38 -37.08
CA GLN A 125 -10.13 18.99 -37.54
C GLN A 125 -10.94 18.04 -36.65
N TRP A 126 -10.99 18.28 -35.34
CA TRP A 126 -11.67 17.43 -34.35
C TRP A 126 -12.54 18.28 -33.41
N PRO A 127 -13.67 18.82 -33.90
CA PRO A 127 -14.50 19.77 -33.15
C PRO A 127 -15.15 19.19 -31.89
N ASP A 128 -15.33 17.87 -31.83
CA ASP A 128 -15.98 17.16 -30.72
C ASP A 128 -15.00 16.78 -29.59
N VAL A 129 -13.70 16.92 -29.82
CA VAL A 129 -12.67 16.65 -28.79
C VAL A 129 -12.63 17.80 -27.79
N THR A 130 -12.61 17.44 -26.50
CA THR A 130 -12.41 18.41 -25.41
C THR A 130 -10.92 18.65 -25.20
N LEU A 131 -10.48 19.91 -25.30
CA LEU A 131 -9.08 20.29 -25.11
C LEU A 131 -8.81 20.62 -23.64
N ILE A 132 -7.77 20.00 -23.08
CA ILE A 132 -7.30 20.21 -21.71
C ILE A 132 -5.93 20.91 -21.75
N ALA A 133 -5.84 22.10 -21.18
CA ALA A 133 -4.57 22.81 -21.01
C ALA A 133 -3.87 22.31 -19.75
N GLU A 134 -2.67 21.74 -19.89
CA GLU A 134 -1.83 21.31 -18.77
C GLU A 134 -0.75 22.32 -18.41
N ARG A 135 -0.18 22.17 -17.21
CA ARG A 135 0.82 23.07 -16.61
C ARG A 135 0.39 24.54 -16.52
N VAL A 136 -0.89 24.78 -16.22
CA VAL A 136 -1.38 26.12 -15.86
C VAL A 136 -0.87 26.50 -14.47
N GLU A 137 0.16 27.35 -14.40
CA GLU A 137 0.80 27.73 -13.13
C GLU A 137 0.41 29.13 -12.64
N THR A 138 0.01 30.02 -13.56
CA THR A 138 -0.37 31.40 -13.26
C THR A 138 -1.74 31.78 -13.82
N GLU A 139 -2.29 32.91 -13.35
CA GLU A 139 -3.53 33.48 -13.89
C GLU A 139 -3.38 33.89 -15.36
N ALA A 140 -2.20 34.37 -15.76
CA ALA A 140 -1.89 34.71 -17.15
C ALA A 140 -1.92 33.48 -18.07
N ASP A 141 -1.45 32.33 -17.59
CA ASP A 141 -1.50 31.07 -18.33
C ASP A 141 -2.95 30.62 -18.55
N LEU A 142 -3.80 30.75 -17.53
CA LEU A 142 -5.22 30.44 -17.62
C LEU A 142 -5.92 31.37 -18.63
N GLU A 143 -5.67 32.67 -18.58
CA GLU A 143 -6.23 33.63 -19.53
C GLU A 143 -5.79 33.33 -20.97
N ALA A 144 -4.52 33.02 -21.17
CA ALA A 144 -3.97 32.67 -22.49
C ALA A 144 -4.59 31.37 -23.03
N ALA A 145 -4.65 30.31 -22.23
CA ALA A 145 -5.26 29.03 -22.62
C ALA A 145 -6.76 29.18 -22.89
N HIS A 146 -7.48 29.93 -22.06
CA HIS A 146 -8.91 30.19 -22.28
C HIS A 146 -9.15 31.01 -23.55
N ALA A 147 -8.32 32.02 -23.82
CA ALA A 147 -8.39 32.81 -25.05
C ALA A 147 -8.05 31.99 -26.31
N ALA A 148 -7.17 31.00 -26.18
CA ALA A 148 -6.84 30.04 -27.23
C ALA A 148 -7.96 29.01 -27.51
N GLY A 149 -8.98 28.94 -26.66
CA GLY A 149 -10.14 28.08 -26.85
C GLY A 149 -10.04 26.70 -26.21
N PHE A 150 -9.26 26.56 -25.14
CA PHE A 150 -9.26 25.35 -24.30
C PHE A 150 -10.53 25.26 -23.44
N ASP A 151 -11.00 24.03 -23.21
CA ASP A 151 -12.26 23.76 -22.50
C ASP A 151 -12.02 23.49 -21.01
N LEU A 152 -10.94 22.77 -20.68
CA LEU A 152 -10.56 22.37 -19.33
C LEU A 152 -9.12 22.77 -19.02
N PHE A 153 -8.80 22.89 -17.73
CA PHE A 153 -7.51 23.43 -17.27
C PHE A 153 -6.96 22.60 -16.10
N GLN A 154 -5.68 22.29 -16.16
CA GLN A 154 -4.95 21.52 -15.15
C GLN A 154 -3.60 22.17 -14.87
N GLY A 155 -3.27 22.35 -13.59
CA GLY A 155 -1.97 22.87 -13.19
C GLY A 155 -1.92 23.38 -11.75
N TRP A 156 -0.74 23.78 -11.30
CA TRP A 156 -0.48 24.19 -9.91
C TRP A 156 -1.23 25.44 -9.49
N PHE A 157 -1.66 26.27 -10.45
CA PHE A 157 -2.52 27.44 -10.19
C PHE A 157 -3.80 27.03 -9.42
N PHE A 158 -4.38 25.88 -9.76
CA PHE A 158 -5.59 25.37 -9.12
C PHE A 158 -5.28 24.57 -7.86
N ARG A 159 -4.49 23.50 -8.02
CA ARG A 159 -4.04 22.63 -6.93
C ARG A 159 -2.74 21.94 -7.30
N ARG A 160 -1.88 21.74 -6.30
CA ARG A 160 -0.73 20.85 -6.40
C ARG A 160 -1.16 19.39 -6.23
N PRO A 161 -0.44 18.43 -6.83
CA PRO A 161 -0.68 17.01 -6.58
C PRO A 161 -0.65 16.71 -5.08
N VAL A 162 -1.69 16.05 -4.59
CA VAL A 162 -1.78 15.58 -3.20
C VAL A 162 -1.59 14.08 -3.21
N VAL A 163 -0.67 13.58 -2.38
CA VAL A 163 -0.56 12.14 -2.15
C VAL A 163 -1.73 11.70 -1.28
N LEU A 164 -2.72 11.05 -1.88
CA LEU A 164 -3.83 10.47 -1.13
C LEU A 164 -3.31 9.35 -0.24
N THR A 165 -3.54 9.49 1.07
CA THR A 165 -3.11 8.51 2.08
C THR A 165 -4.27 8.21 3.04
N ARG A 166 -4.78 6.96 2.97
CA ARG A 166 -5.72 6.21 3.86
C ARG A 166 -7.20 6.17 3.47
N PRO A 167 -7.75 4.97 3.14
CA PRO A 167 -8.24 3.96 4.13
C PRO A 167 -7.69 2.51 4.02
N ALA A 168 -7.10 2.06 2.91
CA ALA A 168 -6.59 0.68 2.81
C ALA A 168 -5.39 0.37 3.68
N LEU A 169 -4.54 1.37 3.94
CA LEU A 169 -3.49 1.25 4.95
C LEU A 169 -4.10 0.95 6.34
N ALA A 170 -5.32 1.44 6.63
CA ALA A 170 -6.02 1.02 7.83
C ALA A 170 -6.56 -0.41 7.72
N HIS A 171 -7.09 -0.85 6.58
CA HIS A 171 -7.55 -2.24 6.40
C HIS A 171 -6.42 -3.27 6.50
N HIS A 172 -5.32 -3.09 5.77
CA HIS A 172 -4.15 -3.96 5.83
C HIS A 172 -3.54 -4.00 7.23
N ALA A 173 -3.39 -2.84 7.89
CA ALA A 173 -2.91 -2.82 9.27
C ALA A 173 -3.91 -3.43 10.26
N LEU A 174 -5.24 -3.31 10.02
CA LEU A 174 -6.27 -3.95 10.84
C LEU A 174 -6.30 -5.47 10.64
N VAL A 175 -6.15 -5.98 9.42
CA VAL A 175 -6.06 -7.42 9.16
C VAL A 175 -4.78 -7.99 9.74
N ALA A 176 -3.65 -7.33 9.54
CA ALA A 176 -2.38 -7.70 10.17
C ALA A 176 -2.47 -7.66 11.71
N GLY A 177 -3.08 -6.62 12.28
CA GLY A 177 -3.33 -6.50 13.72
C GLY A 177 -4.23 -7.61 14.26
N ARG A 178 -5.34 -7.93 13.57
CA ARG A 178 -6.21 -9.06 13.91
C ARG A 178 -5.46 -10.39 13.86
N LEU A 179 -4.64 -10.61 12.84
CA LEU A 179 -3.79 -11.79 12.71
C LEU A 179 -2.79 -11.88 13.87
N LEU A 180 -2.10 -10.80 14.20
CA LEU A 180 -1.18 -10.71 15.33
C LEU A 180 -1.85 -11.11 16.64
N ILE A 181 -3.05 -10.59 16.90
CA ILE A 181 -3.83 -10.91 18.10
C ILE A 181 -4.24 -12.38 18.10
N ARG A 182 -4.68 -12.94 16.96
CA ARG A 182 -5.04 -14.36 16.89
C ARG A 182 -3.84 -15.28 17.04
N LEU A 183 -2.67 -14.89 16.57
CA LEU A 183 -1.42 -15.60 16.83
C LEU A 183 -1.02 -15.57 18.31
N GLY A 184 -1.58 -14.66 19.10
CA GLY A 184 -1.44 -14.63 20.55
C GLY A 184 -2.15 -15.78 21.28
N ASP A 185 -3.23 -16.32 20.72
CA ASP A 185 -3.95 -17.45 21.33
C ASP A 185 -3.13 -18.76 21.16
N PRO A 186 -2.68 -19.43 22.24
CA PRO A 186 -1.97 -20.71 22.15
C PRO A 186 -2.76 -21.83 21.48
N GLN A 187 -4.09 -21.76 21.50
CA GLN A 187 -4.97 -22.79 20.96
C GLN A 187 -5.37 -22.53 19.49
N VAL A 188 -4.93 -21.41 18.89
CA VAL A 188 -5.27 -21.09 17.51
C VAL A 188 -4.67 -22.12 16.55
N SER A 189 -5.50 -22.68 15.65
CA SER A 189 -5.01 -23.54 14.58
C SER A 189 -4.54 -22.71 13.38
N PHE A 190 -3.51 -23.17 12.68
CA PHE A 190 -3.06 -22.57 11.42
C PHE A 190 -4.16 -22.57 10.34
N ARG A 191 -5.19 -23.42 10.44
CA ARG A 191 -6.38 -23.37 9.55
C ARG A 191 -7.23 -22.14 9.75
N VAL A 192 -7.33 -21.65 10.99
CA VAL A 192 -8.03 -20.39 11.28
C VAL A 192 -7.18 -19.22 10.81
N VAL A 193 -5.87 -19.26 11.10
CA VAL A 193 -4.92 -18.24 10.64
C VAL A 193 -4.95 -18.13 9.11
N ALA A 194 -4.84 -19.24 8.38
CA ALA A 194 -4.89 -19.25 6.92
C ALA A 194 -6.17 -18.65 6.34
N ARG A 195 -7.33 -18.91 6.95
CA ARG A 195 -8.61 -18.31 6.51
C ARG A 195 -8.63 -16.79 6.72
N LEU A 196 -8.08 -16.32 7.85
CA LEU A 196 -7.97 -14.89 8.11
C LEU A 196 -6.95 -14.21 7.19
N THR A 197 -5.81 -14.87 6.94
CA THR A 197 -4.80 -14.38 6.00
C THR A 197 -5.31 -14.35 4.56
N ALA A 198 -6.17 -15.29 4.17
CA ALA A 198 -6.78 -15.28 2.83
C ALA A 198 -7.74 -14.12 2.58
N ALA A 199 -8.20 -13.43 3.63
CA ALA A 199 -9.00 -12.20 3.49
C ALA A 199 -8.16 -11.02 2.97
N ASP A 200 -6.83 -11.15 2.97
CA ASP A 200 -5.87 -10.14 2.51
C ASP A 200 -4.89 -10.75 1.50
N PRO A 201 -5.12 -10.54 0.19
CA PRO A 201 -4.28 -11.09 -0.86
C PRO A 201 -2.80 -10.68 -0.77
N SER A 202 -2.51 -9.48 -0.25
CA SER A 202 -1.14 -8.96 -0.11
C SER A 202 -0.34 -9.79 0.90
N ILE A 203 -0.90 -10.00 2.09
CA ILE A 203 -0.28 -10.83 3.13
C ILE A 203 -0.16 -12.28 2.64
N ALA A 204 -1.20 -12.82 2.00
CA ALA A 204 -1.20 -14.20 1.48
C ALA A 204 -0.09 -14.43 0.43
N LEU A 205 0.09 -13.50 -0.51
CA LEU A 205 1.13 -13.59 -1.54
C LEU A 205 2.53 -13.44 -0.94
N LYS A 206 2.73 -12.57 0.05
CA LYS A 206 4.01 -12.42 0.75
C LYS A 206 4.42 -13.71 1.47
N VAL A 207 3.49 -14.36 2.17
CA VAL A 207 3.74 -15.66 2.81
C VAL A 207 4.17 -16.70 1.78
N LEU A 208 3.43 -16.82 0.68
CA LEU A 208 3.77 -17.77 -0.40
C LEU A 208 5.12 -17.45 -1.04
N ARG A 209 5.46 -16.18 -1.24
CA ARG A 209 6.73 -15.74 -1.81
C ARG A 209 7.90 -16.09 -0.90
N VAL A 210 7.79 -15.86 0.41
CA VAL A 210 8.85 -16.20 1.37
C VAL A 210 9.07 -17.71 1.48
N VAL A 211 7.99 -18.50 1.43
CA VAL A 211 8.09 -19.96 1.49
C VAL A 211 8.64 -20.54 0.19
N ASN A 212 8.33 -19.93 -0.97
CA ASN A 212 8.77 -20.39 -2.28
C ASN A 212 10.02 -19.67 -2.82
N SER A 213 10.64 -18.76 -2.05
CA SER A 213 11.83 -18.00 -2.49
C SER A 213 13.11 -18.84 -2.56
N ALA A 214 13.09 -20.07 -2.04
CA ALA A 214 14.15 -21.05 -2.27
C ALA A 214 14.14 -21.49 -3.74
N ALA A 215 15.05 -20.95 -4.53
CA ALA A 215 15.28 -21.35 -5.92
C ALA A 215 15.79 -22.81 -5.96
N GLY A 216 14.87 -23.75 -6.14
CA GLY A 216 15.17 -25.12 -6.58
C GLY A 216 15.44 -26.13 -5.47
N ALA A 217 14.44 -26.98 -5.20
CA ALA A 217 14.60 -28.40 -4.85
C ALA A 217 13.26 -29.17 -4.67
N GLY A 218 12.10 -28.66 -5.11
CA GLY A 218 10.84 -29.40 -4.95
C GLY A 218 9.61 -28.73 -5.57
N ARG A 219 8.42 -29.35 -5.41
CA ARG A 219 7.14 -28.78 -5.88
C ARG A 219 6.83 -27.45 -5.14
N PRO A 220 6.28 -26.43 -5.81
CA PRO A 220 5.93 -25.17 -5.17
C PRO A 220 4.76 -25.37 -4.19
N VAL A 221 4.82 -24.70 -3.03
CA VAL A 221 3.72 -24.69 -2.06
C VAL A 221 2.57 -23.87 -2.64
N ARG A 222 1.42 -24.52 -2.87
CA ARG A 222 0.21 -23.89 -3.45
C ARG A 222 -0.89 -23.62 -2.41
N ASN A 223 -0.68 -24.06 -1.17
CA ASN A 223 -1.67 -23.95 -0.10
C ASN A 223 -1.17 -23.01 0.99
N LEU A 224 -1.94 -21.96 1.28
CA LEU A 224 -1.63 -20.96 2.30
C LEU A 224 -1.50 -21.56 3.71
N HIS A 225 -2.32 -22.57 4.04
CA HIS A 225 -2.17 -23.30 5.31
C HIS A 225 -0.80 -23.96 5.43
N GLN A 226 -0.37 -24.66 4.38
CA GLN A 226 0.94 -25.33 4.35
C GLN A 226 2.07 -24.31 4.41
N ALA A 227 1.94 -23.19 3.70
CA ALA A 227 2.92 -22.11 3.72
C ALA A 227 3.06 -21.49 5.13
N LEU A 228 1.96 -21.24 5.83
CA LEU A 228 1.98 -20.71 7.19
C LEU A 228 2.56 -21.71 8.21
N VAL A 229 2.30 -23.01 8.04
CA VAL A 229 2.91 -24.05 8.88
C VAL A 229 4.43 -24.08 8.69
N LEU A 230 4.91 -24.02 7.44
CA LEU A 230 6.34 -23.99 7.13
C LEU A 230 7.01 -22.70 7.64
N LEU A 231 6.38 -21.55 7.40
CA LEU A 231 6.90 -20.26 7.86
C LEU A 231 7.00 -20.21 9.40
N GLY A 232 6.04 -20.82 10.09
CA GLY A 232 5.99 -20.87 11.54
C GLY A 232 5.49 -19.57 12.17
N ARG A 233 5.11 -19.66 13.44
CA ARG A 233 4.38 -18.59 14.15
C ARG A 233 5.20 -17.30 14.32
N GLU A 234 6.45 -17.43 14.77
CA GLU A 234 7.29 -16.27 15.09
C GLU A 234 7.72 -15.48 13.86
N ARG A 235 8.10 -16.16 12.77
CA ARG A 235 8.45 -15.49 11.51
C ARG A 235 7.24 -14.82 10.89
N PHE A 236 6.07 -15.46 10.95
CA PHE A 236 4.83 -14.84 10.48
C PHE A 236 4.46 -13.62 11.33
N ARG A 237 4.63 -13.68 12.66
CA ARG A 237 4.42 -12.54 13.56
C ARG A 237 5.32 -11.35 13.20
N ALA A 238 6.61 -11.60 13.00
CA ALA A 238 7.55 -10.56 12.61
C ALA A 238 7.23 -9.96 11.23
N MET A 239 6.81 -10.78 10.27
CA MET A 239 6.34 -10.31 8.96
C MET A 239 5.13 -9.38 9.09
N LEU A 240 4.14 -9.71 9.92
CA LEU A 240 2.96 -8.88 10.14
C LEU A 240 3.29 -7.55 10.84
N ILE A 241 4.24 -7.53 11.78
CA ILE A 241 4.72 -6.28 12.42
C ILE A 241 5.38 -5.36 11.39
N LEU A 242 6.23 -5.92 10.52
CA LEU A 242 6.84 -5.17 9.41
C LEU A 242 5.77 -4.63 8.46
N GLU A 243 4.73 -5.42 8.18
CA GLU A 243 3.61 -4.99 7.34
C GLU A 243 2.90 -3.76 7.91
N ILE A 244 2.59 -3.75 9.20
CA ILE A 244 1.94 -2.62 9.88
C ILE A 244 2.83 -1.37 9.86
N LEU A 245 4.15 -1.54 10.02
CA LEU A 245 5.12 -0.43 10.03
C LEU A 245 5.25 0.24 8.66
N VAL A 246 5.40 -0.56 7.60
CA VAL A 246 5.39 -0.08 6.20
C VAL A 246 4.09 0.67 5.92
N THR A 247 2.98 0.11 6.37
CA THR A 247 1.64 0.66 6.18
C THR A 247 1.41 1.97 6.95
N ALA A 248 2.05 2.12 8.11
CA ALA A 248 1.97 3.32 8.93
C ALA A 248 2.93 4.45 8.45
N GLY A 249 3.71 4.23 7.38
CA GLY A 249 4.64 5.23 6.84
C GLY A 249 5.86 5.48 7.73
N HIS A 250 6.19 4.54 8.61
CA HIS A 250 7.35 4.64 9.48
C HIS A 250 8.56 4.02 8.77
N HIS A 251 9.61 4.83 8.54
CA HIS A 251 10.85 4.42 7.87
C HIS A 251 12.04 4.29 8.83
N ASP A 252 11.78 4.23 10.14
CA ASP A 252 12.82 4.03 11.14
C ASP A 252 13.16 2.54 11.28
N ASP A 253 14.39 2.19 10.91
CA ASP A 253 14.92 0.82 10.94
C ASP A 253 14.93 0.21 12.35
N GLU A 254 14.86 1.02 13.42
CA GLU A 254 14.82 0.53 14.79
C GLU A 254 13.42 0.15 15.28
N LEU A 255 12.35 0.70 14.69
CA LEU A 255 10.98 0.44 15.14
C LEU A 255 10.56 -1.05 15.06
N PRO A 256 10.89 -1.81 13.99
CA PRO A 256 10.64 -3.25 13.97
C PRO A 256 11.35 -3.99 15.10
N LEU A 257 12.62 -3.63 15.34
CA LEU A 257 13.44 -4.24 16.39
C LEU A 257 12.85 -3.96 17.77
N ARG A 258 12.52 -2.69 18.06
CA ARG A 258 11.91 -2.27 19.33
C ARG A 258 10.55 -2.92 19.54
N SER A 259 9.71 -3.00 18.50
CA SER A 259 8.38 -3.62 18.58
C SER A 259 8.48 -5.11 18.94
N LEU A 260 9.33 -5.86 18.24
CA LEU A 260 9.56 -7.28 18.52
C LEU A 260 10.21 -7.51 19.89
N ALA A 261 11.16 -6.65 20.27
CA ALA A 261 11.83 -6.70 21.57
C ALA A 261 10.85 -6.47 22.72
N ARG A 262 9.96 -5.48 22.59
CA ARG A 262 8.90 -5.18 23.56
C ARG A 262 7.97 -6.36 23.76
N THR A 263 7.45 -6.91 22.67
CA THR A 263 6.55 -8.05 22.76
C THR A 263 7.22 -9.27 23.39
N ARG A 264 8.50 -9.52 23.10
CA ARG A 264 9.26 -10.60 23.73
C ARG A 264 9.57 -10.33 25.21
N ALA A 265 9.88 -9.10 25.56
CA ALA A 265 10.10 -8.71 26.95
C ALA A 265 8.83 -8.90 27.79
N ALA A 266 7.66 -8.55 27.25
CA ALA A 266 6.37 -8.78 27.90
C ALA A 266 6.13 -10.28 28.20
N GLU A 267 6.48 -11.17 27.27
CA GLU A 267 6.42 -12.62 27.49
C GLU A 267 7.32 -13.08 28.65
N LEU A 268 8.54 -12.55 28.73
CA LEU A 268 9.51 -12.91 29.77
C LEU A 268 9.12 -12.37 31.15
N LEU A 269 8.42 -11.23 31.18
CA LEU A 269 7.96 -10.58 32.42
C LEU A 269 6.67 -11.21 32.98
N ALA A 270 5.90 -11.93 32.17
CA ALA A 270 4.66 -12.60 32.59
C ALA A 270 4.73 -14.12 32.37
N PRO A 271 5.58 -14.86 33.10
CA PRO A 271 5.79 -16.30 32.87
C PRO A 271 4.52 -17.15 33.08
N GLY A 272 3.55 -16.68 33.88
CA GLY A 272 2.26 -17.33 34.07
C GLY A 272 1.27 -17.09 32.92
N ALA A 273 1.49 -16.04 32.12
CA ALA A 273 0.63 -15.66 31.00
C ALA A 273 1.41 -15.04 29.82
N PRO A 274 2.46 -15.72 29.29
CA PRO A 274 3.43 -15.09 28.39
C PRO A 274 2.78 -14.64 27.08
N LEU A 275 1.92 -15.49 26.52
CA LEU A 275 1.23 -15.19 25.27
C LEU A 275 0.15 -14.11 25.41
N GLU A 276 -0.43 -13.98 26.60
CA GLU A 276 -1.39 -12.92 26.89
C GLU A 276 -0.68 -11.57 26.99
N ALA A 277 0.46 -11.51 27.69
CA ALA A 277 1.31 -10.31 27.78
C ALA A 277 1.86 -9.91 26.40
N SER A 278 2.28 -10.90 25.61
CA SER A 278 2.63 -10.72 24.20
C SER A 278 1.51 -10.03 23.41
N THR A 279 0.28 -10.53 23.55
CA THR A 279 -0.88 -10.00 22.84
C THR A 279 -1.23 -8.59 23.28
N GLU A 280 -1.23 -8.32 24.58
CA GLU A 280 -1.46 -6.99 25.14
C GLU A 280 -0.43 -5.99 24.61
N GLU A 281 0.86 -6.35 24.61
CA GLU A 281 1.91 -5.48 24.11
C GLU A 281 1.78 -5.23 22.60
N LEU A 282 1.38 -6.24 21.80
CA LEU A 282 1.08 -6.05 20.38
C LEU A 282 -0.07 -5.07 20.16
N VAL A 283 -1.13 -5.14 20.97
CA VAL A 283 -2.25 -4.18 20.89
C VAL A 283 -1.77 -2.76 21.19
N ARG A 284 -0.90 -2.58 22.19
CA ARG A 284 -0.29 -1.27 22.49
C ARG A 284 0.57 -0.75 21.35
N ILE A 285 1.42 -1.60 20.77
CA ILE A 285 2.23 -1.25 19.58
C ILE A 285 1.33 -0.85 18.41
N VAL A 286 0.28 -1.62 18.11
CA VAL A 286 -0.66 -1.28 17.02
C VAL A 286 -1.39 0.03 17.32
N SER A 287 -1.80 0.26 18.56
CA SER A 287 -2.41 1.52 19.01
C SER A 287 -1.48 2.71 18.78
N GLU A 288 -0.21 2.57 19.15
CA GLU A 288 0.82 3.60 18.94
C GLU A 288 1.06 3.86 17.45
N LEU A 289 1.27 2.80 16.66
CA LEU A 289 1.56 2.89 15.22
C LEU A 289 0.39 3.48 14.41
N LEU A 290 -0.84 3.14 14.78
CA LEU A 290 -2.04 3.65 14.12
C LEU A 290 -2.51 5.00 14.69
N ARG A 291 -1.99 5.41 15.85
CA ARG A 291 -2.44 6.60 16.62
C ARG A 291 -3.92 6.55 16.96
N VAL A 292 -4.42 5.34 17.23
CA VAL A 292 -5.81 5.06 17.61
C VAL A 292 -5.79 4.50 19.03
N PRO A 293 -6.59 5.02 19.97
CA PRO A 293 -6.57 4.52 21.35
C PRO A 293 -7.03 3.05 21.41
N VAL A 294 -6.46 2.28 22.33
CA VAL A 294 -6.81 0.86 22.55
C VAL A 294 -8.32 0.65 22.73
N SER A 295 -9.02 1.60 23.37
CA SER A 295 -10.48 1.57 23.56
C SER A 295 -11.28 1.58 22.25
N GLU A 296 -10.74 2.14 21.17
CA GLU A 296 -11.36 2.14 19.83
C GLU A 296 -10.97 0.89 19.03
N LEU A 297 -9.82 0.27 19.34
CA LEU A 297 -9.39 -0.99 18.74
C LEU A 297 -10.16 -2.19 19.32
N ASP A 298 -10.44 -2.19 20.63
CA ASP A 298 -11.05 -3.32 21.35
C ASP A 298 -12.38 -3.83 20.76
N PRO A 299 -13.36 -2.97 20.38
CA PRO A 299 -14.61 -3.40 19.77
C PRO A 299 -14.40 -4.09 18.42
N ALA A 300 -13.44 -3.62 17.62
CA ALA A 300 -13.10 -4.21 16.33
C ALA A 300 -12.38 -5.55 16.46
N LEU A 301 -11.78 -5.82 17.63
CA LEU A 301 -10.90 -6.96 17.89
C LEU A 301 -11.58 -8.10 18.67
N HIS A 302 -12.71 -7.84 19.34
CA HIS A 302 -13.47 -8.84 20.12
C HIS A 302 -12.60 -9.63 21.11
N ARG A 303 -11.67 -8.96 21.81
CA ARG A 303 -10.73 -9.61 22.74
C ARG A 303 -11.25 -9.67 24.18
N ALA A 304 -10.83 -10.70 24.91
CA ALA A 304 -11.02 -10.77 26.36
C ALA A 304 -10.07 -9.79 27.08
N ARG A 305 -10.47 -9.35 28.28
CA ARG A 305 -9.63 -8.46 29.10
C ARG A 305 -8.39 -9.23 29.57
N PRO A 306 -7.17 -8.67 29.47
CA PRO A 306 -5.97 -9.39 29.88
C PRO A 306 -5.91 -9.58 31.41
N SER A 307 -5.19 -10.62 31.84
CA SER A 307 -4.89 -10.89 33.24
C SER A 307 -4.07 -9.77 33.89
N ALA A 308 -4.14 -9.68 35.23
CA ALA A 308 -3.38 -8.69 35.99
C ALA A 308 -1.85 -8.86 35.85
N GLU A 309 -1.38 -10.09 35.66
CA GLU A 309 0.03 -10.39 35.40
C GLU A 309 0.48 -9.82 34.05
N ALA A 310 -0.29 -10.09 32.98
CA ALA A 310 -0.01 -9.59 31.63
C ALA A 310 -0.05 -8.06 31.56
N LEU A 311 -1.07 -7.43 32.16
CA LEU A 311 -1.17 -5.96 32.24
C LEU A 311 0.00 -5.36 33.02
N GLY A 312 0.31 -5.92 34.19
CA GLY A 312 1.41 -5.46 35.03
C GLY A 312 2.76 -5.52 34.33
N ALA A 313 3.04 -6.59 33.59
CA ALA A 313 4.24 -6.73 32.78
C ALA A 313 4.35 -5.65 31.68
N CYS A 314 3.28 -5.38 30.94
CA CYS A 314 3.27 -4.36 29.89
C CYS A 314 3.39 -2.94 30.46
N ASP A 315 2.77 -2.67 31.62
CA ASP A 315 2.83 -1.38 32.29
C ASP A 315 4.25 -1.05 32.80
N VAL A 316 4.93 -2.00 33.46
CA VAL A 316 6.30 -1.77 33.92
C VAL A 316 7.29 -1.66 32.77
N LEU A 317 7.07 -2.39 31.68
CA LEU A 317 7.88 -2.29 30.47
C LEU A 317 7.73 -0.91 29.82
N ALA A 318 6.51 -0.41 29.68
CA ALA A 318 6.24 0.93 29.15
C ALA A 318 6.86 2.03 30.02
N ALA A 319 6.70 1.93 31.35
CA ALA A 319 7.31 2.86 32.30
C ALA A 319 8.85 2.84 32.23
N TYR A 320 9.44 1.66 32.06
CA TYR A 320 10.89 1.52 31.89
C TYR A 320 11.39 2.21 30.62
N LEU A 321 10.77 1.92 29.47
CA LEU A 321 11.18 2.45 28.18
C LEU A 321 11.00 3.97 28.11
N GLN A 322 9.88 4.49 28.65
CA GLN A 322 9.66 5.93 28.75
C GLN A 322 10.75 6.61 29.58
N ALA A 323 11.16 6.00 30.70
CA ALA A 323 12.20 6.55 31.55
C ALA A 323 13.58 6.54 30.87
N VAL A 324 13.88 5.51 30.08
CA VAL A 324 15.09 5.44 29.24
C VAL A 324 15.09 6.53 28.17
N ASP A 325 13.96 6.76 27.49
CA ASP A 325 13.85 7.76 26.42
C ASP A 325 14.07 9.21 26.92
N VAL A 326 13.70 9.49 28.18
CA VAL A 326 13.84 10.83 28.78
C VAL A 326 14.94 10.94 29.84
N ASP A 327 15.80 9.93 29.95
CA ASP A 327 16.94 9.84 30.90
C ASP A 327 16.54 10.09 32.37
N THR A 328 15.54 9.33 32.85
CA THR A 328 15.02 9.41 34.23
C THR A 328 14.96 8.05 34.91
N THR A 329 14.72 8.04 36.23
CA THR A 329 14.56 6.80 36.99
C THR A 329 13.17 6.20 36.73
N PRO A 330 13.07 4.92 36.30
CA PRO A 330 11.78 4.30 36.02
C PRO A 330 10.98 4.04 37.30
N ALA A 331 9.70 4.37 37.27
CA ALA A 331 8.76 4.10 38.37
C ALA A 331 8.28 2.64 38.32
N ILE A 332 9.11 1.71 38.81
CA ILE A 332 8.80 0.27 38.82
C ILE A 332 8.48 -0.17 40.25
N GLY A 333 7.31 -0.77 40.42
CA GLY A 333 6.83 -1.33 41.69
C GLY A 333 6.95 -2.85 41.74
N ALA A 334 6.88 -3.40 42.96
CA ALA A 334 6.80 -4.84 43.18
C ALA A 334 5.63 -5.46 42.38
N PRO A 335 5.78 -6.68 41.81
CA PRO A 335 6.88 -7.62 42.04
C PRO A 335 8.14 -7.41 41.18
N PHE A 336 8.16 -6.39 40.32
CA PHE A 336 9.25 -6.18 39.36
C PHE A 336 10.35 -5.27 39.92
N THR A 337 11.56 -5.39 39.37
CA THR A 337 12.64 -4.42 39.54
C THR A 337 13.08 -3.84 38.20
N ALA A 338 13.72 -2.67 38.21
CA ALA A 338 14.29 -2.08 36.99
C ALA A 338 15.33 -3.00 36.31
N LEU A 339 16.04 -3.80 37.10
CA LEU A 339 16.99 -4.77 36.57
C LEU A 339 16.28 -5.92 35.84
N ASP A 340 15.18 -6.44 36.40
CA ASP A 340 14.40 -7.51 35.77
C ASP A 340 13.82 -7.06 34.42
N VAL A 341 13.24 -5.85 34.39
CA VAL A 341 12.67 -5.26 33.16
C VAL A 341 13.76 -4.98 32.13
N SER A 342 14.90 -4.43 32.54
CA SER A 342 16.05 -4.21 31.67
C SER A 342 16.56 -5.51 31.05
N HIS A 343 16.72 -6.56 31.86
CA HIS A 343 17.22 -7.85 31.40
C HIS A 343 16.25 -8.53 30.43
N ALA A 344 14.95 -8.48 30.72
CA ALA A 344 13.91 -8.96 29.82
C ALA A 344 13.94 -8.21 28.47
N TYR A 345 14.07 -6.88 28.50
CA TYR A 345 14.12 -6.06 27.29
C TYR A 345 15.37 -6.33 26.45
N LEU A 346 16.56 -6.34 27.05
CA LEU A 346 17.81 -6.63 26.33
C LEU A 346 17.83 -8.05 25.75
N THR A 347 17.26 -9.02 26.46
CA THR A 347 17.05 -10.37 25.94
C THR A 347 16.11 -10.34 24.72
N GLY A 348 15.00 -9.61 24.84
CA GLY A 348 14.07 -9.36 23.73
C GLY A 348 14.75 -8.73 22.51
N VAL A 349 15.61 -7.73 22.69
CA VAL A 349 16.37 -7.09 21.59
C VAL A 349 17.27 -8.10 20.88
N LYS A 350 17.99 -8.94 21.64
CA LYS A 350 18.88 -9.97 21.08
C LYS A 350 18.08 -10.97 20.22
N GLU A 351 16.97 -11.47 20.73
CA GLU A 351 16.14 -12.45 20.03
C GLU A 351 15.40 -11.83 18.82
N ALA A 352 14.89 -10.60 18.97
CA ALA A 352 14.25 -9.86 17.89
C ALA A 352 15.19 -9.62 16.71
N ARG A 353 16.46 -9.28 16.98
CA ARG A 353 17.48 -9.09 15.94
C ARG A 353 17.76 -10.38 15.18
N ALA A 354 17.86 -11.51 15.88
CA ALA A 354 18.03 -12.82 15.26
C ALA A 354 16.82 -13.20 14.39
N LEU A 355 15.60 -12.93 14.89
CA LEU A 355 14.37 -13.20 14.15
C LEU A 355 14.29 -12.36 12.87
N LEU A 356 14.50 -11.03 12.96
CA LEU A 356 14.46 -10.11 11.82
C LEU A 356 15.42 -10.50 10.70
N ALA A 357 16.62 -10.97 11.03
CA ALA A 357 17.59 -11.46 10.06
C ALA A 357 17.12 -12.68 9.24
N THR A 358 16.08 -13.38 9.71
CA THR A 358 15.55 -14.61 9.08
C THR A 358 14.15 -14.45 8.48
N VAL A 359 13.46 -13.31 8.70
CA VAL A 359 12.05 -13.14 8.33
C VAL A 359 11.81 -13.41 6.85
N PHE A 360 12.60 -12.79 5.97
CA PHE A 360 12.50 -12.93 4.51
C PHE A 360 13.46 -13.96 3.91
N SER A 361 14.25 -14.63 4.75
CA SER A 361 15.14 -15.70 4.31
C SER A 361 14.34 -16.91 3.83
N PRO A 362 14.84 -17.70 2.87
CA PRO A 362 14.17 -18.92 2.45
C PRO A 362 13.86 -19.84 3.64
N VAL A 363 12.71 -20.53 3.60
CA VAL A 363 12.35 -21.53 4.61
C VAL A 363 12.94 -22.88 4.22
N GLU A 364 13.74 -23.49 5.09
CA GLU A 364 14.22 -24.86 4.90
C GLU A 364 13.06 -25.86 5.02
N ARG A 365 13.00 -26.83 4.10
CA ARG A 365 11.96 -27.87 4.11
C ARG A 365 12.48 -29.09 4.90
N PRO A 366 11.67 -29.69 5.78
CA PRO A 366 12.05 -30.95 6.42
C PRO A 366 12.20 -32.08 5.38
N ASP A 367 13.16 -32.98 5.58
CA ASP A 367 13.35 -34.15 4.73
C ASP A 367 12.07 -35.03 4.67
N GLY A 368 11.64 -35.40 3.46
CA GLY A 368 10.47 -36.27 3.23
C GLY A 368 9.12 -35.55 3.02
N TRP A 369 9.11 -34.25 2.77
CA TRP A 369 7.88 -33.44 2.55
C TRP A 369 7.41 -33.33 1.09
N ASP A 370 7.97 -34.12 0.17
CA ASP A 370 7.66 -34.08 -1.28
C ASP A 370 6.55 -35.04 -1.75
N ASP A 371 5.87 -35.75 -0.84
CA ASP A 371 4.76 -36.69 -1.19
C ASP A 371 3.41 -35.98 -1.44
#